data_AF-A0A818Z3Z4-F1
#
_entry.id   AF-A0A818Z3Z4-F1
#
_cell.length_a   1.000
_cell.length_b   1.000
_cell.length_c   1.000
_cell.angle_alpha   90.00
_cell.angle_beta   90.00
_cell.angle_gamma   90.00
#
_symmetry.space_group_name_H-M   'P 1'
#
loop_
_entity.id
_entity.type
_entity.pdbx_description
1 polymer ?
#
loop_
_entity_poly.entity_id
_entity_poly.type
_entity_poly.pdbx_seq_one_letter_code
_entity_poly.pdbx_strand_id
1 'polypeptide(L)'
;MQLKSISYIKVGDYLRSINKPCDKKHNSLFTWGHSLWQYLLSKFVEPTMDTWEMAIATLNTFICLQVVIHDKILYVANYHMPCFCQIPDLMEIHSSVVKDLMFELEAGHNFILTGDFNIKPMKICYRILTEKVSDVNLLPESNIYEISYRPNTDQILKSVYREKNGVEPVYTNDRDVPKSPHFCATLDYIFFEGHLTVEKVLELPDQPMSESYLDETHPSDHLLIATSFRLL
;
A
#
# COMPACT_ATOMS: atom_id res chain seq x y z
N MET A 1 15.47 22.13 8.50
CA MET A 1 14.25 21.32 8.69
C MET A 1 14.02 21.13 10.18
N GLN A 2 12.79 21.31 10.67
CA GLN A 2 12.39 21.04 12.05
C GLN A 2 11.29 19.99 12.08
N LEU A 3 11.46 18.93 12.88
CA LEU A 3 10.40 17.95 13.14
C LEU A 3 9.38 18.53 14.13
N LYS A 4 8.08 18.41 13.83
CA LYS A 4 6.98 18.89 14.69
C LYS A 4 6.23 17.76 15.37
N SER A 5 5.90 16.71 14.62
CA SER A 5 5.17 15.56 15.14
C SER A 5 5.51 14.29 14.36
N ILE A 6 5.24 13.16 14.98
CA ILE A 6 5.35 11.83 14.37
C ILE A 6 4.04 11.08 14.66
N SER A 7 3.46 10.50 13.61
CA SER A 7 2.33 9.58 13.70
C SER A 7 2.78 8.17 13.34
N TYR A 8 2.41 7.20 14.19
CA TYR A 8 2.63 5.78 13.96
C TYR A 8 1.25 5.10 13.95
N ILE A 9 0.84 4.59 12.78
CA ILE A 9 -0.47 3.97 12.59
C ILE A 9 -0.27 2.54 12.12
N LYS A 10 -0.64 1.56 12.93
CA LYS A 10 -0.77 0.18 12.47
C LYS A 10 -2.00 0.10 11.60
N VAL A 11 -1.82 -0.21 10.32
CA VAL A 11 -2.92 -0.19 9.34
C VAL A 11 -3.98 -1.23 9.71
N GLY A 12 -3.59 -2.39 10.23
CA GLY A 12 -4.52 -3.41 10.71
C GLY A 12 -5.40 -2.94 11.88
N ASP A 13 -4.84 -2.17 12.83
CA ASP A 13 -5.59 -1.61 13.96
C ASP A 13 -6.55 -0.51 13.49
N TYR A 14 -6.12 0.33 12.55
CA TYR A 14 -6.99 1.33 11.92
C TYR A 14 -8.16 0.67 11.18
N LEU A 15 -7.89 -0.32 10.34
CA LEU A 15 -8.90 -1.13 9.65
C LEU A 15 -9.90 -1.76 10.62
N ARG A 16 -9.42 -2.29 11.75
CA ARG A 16 -10.28 -2.84 12.81
C ARG A 16 -11.17 -1.77 13.45
N SER A 17 -10.68 -0.54 13.60
CA SER A 17 -11.43 0.54 14.23
C SER A 17 -12.60 1.08 13.38
N ILE A 18 -12.49 0.96 12.06
CA ILE A 18 -13.48 1.49 11.09
C ILE A 18 -14.47 0.42 10.58
N ASN A 19 -14.26 -0.85 10.94
CA ASN A 19 -15.11 -1.97 10.52
C ASN A 19 -15.75 -2.63 11.74
N LYS A 20 -17.03 -3.01 11.62
CA LYS A 20 -17.75 -3.70 12.69
C LYS A 20 -17.77 -5.20 12.41
N PRO A 21 -17.43 -6.07 13.37
CA PRO A 21 -17.68 -7.50 13.22
C PRO A 21 -19.17 -7.72 12.97
N CYS A 22 -19.51 -8.58 12.02
CA CYS A 22 -20.89 -8.99 11.79
C CYS A 22 -21.43 -9.65 13.06
N ASP A 23 -22.53 -9.11 13.60
CA ASP A 23 -23.29 -9.75 14.68
C ASP A 23 -23.84 -11.08 14.16
N LYS A 24 -23.07 -12.16 14.32
CA LYS A 24 -23.64 -13.50 14.24
C LYS A 24 -24.60 -13.61 15.41
N LYS A 25 -25.90 -13.38 15.17
CA LYS A 25 -26.96 -13.79 16.08
C LYS A 25 -26.75 -15.28 16.35
N HIS A 26 -26.08 -15.58 17.46
CA HIS A 26 -25.94 -16.92 17.98
C HIS A 26 -27.33 -17.38 18.40
N ASN A 27 -28.09 -17.95 17.47
CA ASN A 27 -29.18 -18.84 17.82
C ASN A 27 -28.54 -20.03 18.54
N SER A 28 -28.56 -19.99 19.87
CA SER A 28 -27.87 -20.91 20.79
C SER A 28 -28.37 -22.37 20.73
N LEU A 29 -29.29 -22.68 19.82
CA LEU A 29 -29.94 -23.98 19.70
C LEU A 29 -29.34 -24.92 18.64
N PHE A 30 -28.37 -24.47 17.83
CA PHE A 30 -27.85 -25.25 16.69
C PHE A 30 -26.31 -25.37 16.62
N THR A 31 -25.61 -25.12 17.72
CA THR A 31 -24.14 -24.96 17.72
C THR A 31 -23.37 -26.23 17.38
N TRP A 32 -23.80 -27.41 17.87
CA TRP A 32 -23.05 -28.65 17.62
C TRP A 32 -23.20 -29.16 16.18
N GLY A 33 -24.42 -29.16 15.64
CA GLY A 33 -24.69 -29.60 14.26
C GLY A 33 -24.05 -28.68 13.22
N HIS A 34 -24.04 -27.36 13.47
CA HIS A 34 -23.36 -26.39 12.62
C HIS A 34 -21.84 -26.55 12.69
N SER A 35 -21.24 -26.78 13.87
CA SER A 35 -19.81 -27.03 14.01
C SER A 35 -19.37 -28.34 13.34
N LEU A 36 -20.18 -29.41 13.44
CA LEU A 36 -19.91 -30.67 12.75
C LEU A 36 -20.05 -30.52 11.22
N TRP A 37 -21.05 -29.78 10.76
CA TRP A 37 -21.24 -29.45 9.35
C TRP A 37 -20.09 -28.59 8.80
N GLN A 38 -19.64 -27.57 9.53
CA GLN A 38 -18.48 -26.76 9.16
C GLN A 38 -17.19 -27.58 9.15
N TYR A 39 -16.99 -28.48 10.12
CA TYR A 39 -15.84 -29.40 10.14
C TYR A 39 -15.85 -30.39 8.97
N LEU A 40 -17.03 -30.87 8.57
CA LEU A 40 -17.17 -31.73 7.40
C LEU A 40 -16.93 -30.94 6.11
N LEU A 41 -17.51 -29.74 5.98
CA LEU A 41 -17.27 -28.86 4.84
C LEU A 41 -15.83 -28.39 4.74
N SER A 42 -15.14 -28.12 5.86
CA SER A 42 -13.73 -27.69 5.85
C SER A 42 -12.77 -28.77 5.33
N LYS A 43 -13.23 -30.02 5.21
CA LYS A 43 -12.48 -31.11 4.54
C LYS A 43 -12.68 -31.13 3.02
N PHE A 44 -13.69 -30.42 2.51
CA PHE A 44 -14.03 -30.37 1.09
C PHE A 44 -13.91 -28.97 0.48
N VAL A 45 -13.88 -27.94 1.32
CA VAL A 45 -13.75 -26.52 0.98
C VAL A 45 -12.66 -25.96 1.89
N GLU A 46 -11.51 -25.58 1.33
CA GLU A 46 -10.57 -24.75 2.10
C GLU A 46 -11.32 -23.48 2.51
N PRO A 47 -11.37 -23.13 3.80
CA PRO A 47 -11.97 -21.86 4.19
C PRO A 47 -11.16 -20.76 3.53
N THR A 48 -11.73 -20.15 2.50
CA THR A 48 -11.18 -18.95 1.90
C THR A 48 -11.14 -17.92 3.02
N MET A 49 -9.93 -17.61 3.50
CA MET A 49 -9.77 -16.59 4.53
C MET A 49 -10.30 -15.27 3.99
N ASP A 50 -11.12 -14.61 4.78
CA ASP A 50 -11.68 -13.32 4.45
C ASP A 50 -10.57 -12.28 4.31
N THR A 51 -10.52 -11.59 3.18
CA THR A 51 -9.41 -10.70 2.83
C THR A 51 -9.32 -9.47 3.75
N TRP A 52 -10.44 -9.04 4.35
CA TRP A 52 -10.44 -8.01 5.38
C TRP A 52 -9.84 -8.52 6.70
N GLU A 53 -10.11 -9.76 7.12
CA GLU A 53 -9.41 -10.35 8.27
C GLU A 53 -7.90 -10.39 8.01
N MET A 54 -7.51 -10.82 6.81
CA MET A 54 -6.10 -10.91 6.45
C MET A 54 -5.42 -9.54 6.48
N ALA A 55 -6.06 -8.51 5.90
CA ALA A 55 -5.58 -7.13 5.93
C ALA A 55 -5.46 -6.60 7.37
N ILE A 56 -6.48 -6.83 8.20
CA ILE A 56 -6.52 -6.45 9.62
C ILE A 56 -5.43 -7.16 10.43
N ALA A 57 -5.10 -8.40 10.11
CA ALA A 57 -4.10 -9.20 10.81
C ALA A 57 -2.65 -8.79 10.48
N THR A 58 -2.43 -7.97 9.45
CA THR A 58 -1.09 -7.49 9.10
C THR A 58 -0.53 -6.53 10.15
N LEU A 59 0.79 -6.52 10.30
CA LEU A 59 1.50 -5.67 11.28
C LEU A 59 2.13 -4.43 10.62
N ASN A 60 1.79 -4.16 9.37
CA ASN A 60 2.35 -3.07 8.59
C ASN A 60 1.99 -1.73 9.23
N THR A 61 3.01 -0.91 9.45
CA THR A 61 2.89 0.37 10.16
C THR A 61 3.16 1.51 9.19
N PHE A 62 2.20 2.41 9.08
CA PHE A 62 2.33 3.69 8.40
C PHE A 62 2.98 4.69 9.36
N ILE A 63 4.06 5.31 8.89
CA ILE A 63 4.81 6.31 9.67
C ILE A 63 4.72 7.62 8.92
N CYS A 64 4.30 8.69 9.60
CA CYS A 64 4.22 10.01 9.01
C CYS A 64 4.86 11.05 9.91
N LEU A 65 5.69 11.90 9.30
CA LEU A 65 6.40 12.98 9.95
C LEU A 65 5.80 14.30 9.48
N GLN A 66 5.44 15.16 10.41
CA GLN A 66 5.20 16.57 10.10
C GLN A 66 6.50 17.33 10.29
N VAL A 67 7.03 17.91 9.22
CA VAL A 67 8.24 18.72 9.24
C VAL A 67 7.97 20.15 8.79
N VAL A 68 8.79 21.08 9.27
CA VAL A 68 8.80 22.47 8.81
C VAL A 68 10.11 22.74 8.09
N ILE A 69 10.01 23.22 6.86
CA ILE A 69 11.14 23.58 5.99
C ILE A 69 10.88 25.00 5.49
N HIS A 70 11.75 25.95 5.87
CA HIS A 70 11.60 27.37 5.52
C HIS A 70 10.19 27.91 5.81
N ASP A 71 9.71 27.70 7.05
CA ASP A 71 8.39 28.11 7.54
C ASP A 71 7.17 27.48 6.84
N LYS A 72 7.39 26.49 5.96
CA LYS A 72 6.33 25.73 5.30
C LYS A 72 6.22 24.33 5.90
N ILE A 73 4.98 23.89 6.10
CA ILE A 73 4.65 22.55 6.59
C ILE A 73 4.73 21.56 5.43
N LEU A 74 5.39 20.43 5.66
CA LEU A 74 5.45 19.29 4.75
C LEU A 74 5.23 18.01 5.56
N TYR A 75 4.37 17.13 5.07
CA TYR A 75 4.22 15.79 5.61
C TYR A 75 5.08 14.81 4.80
N VAL A 76 5.86 13.99 5.49
CA VAL A 76 6.68 12.95 4.86
C VAL A 76 6.31 11.62 5.50
N ALA A 77 5.71 10.74 4.72
CA ALA A 77 5.29 9.42 5.17
C ALA A 77 6.08 8.32 4.48
N ASN A 78 6.21 7.20 5.18
CA ASN A 78 6.76 5.97 4.63
C ASN A 78 5.84 4.78 4.96
N TYR A 79 5.65 3.91 3.99
CA TYR A 79 4.87 2.68 4.16
C TYR A 79 5.48 1.52 3.40
N HIS A 80 5.66 0.39 4.08
CA HIS A 80 5.98 -0.86 3.42
C HIS A 80 4.70 -1.69 3.35
N MET A 81 4.20 -1.95 2.14
CA MET A 81 3.00 -2.74 1.90
C MET A 81 3.22 -4.22 2.28
N PRO A 82 2.17 -4.96 2.68
CA PRO A 82 2.32 -6.40 2.89
C PRO A 82 2.84 -7.12 1.64
N CYS A 83 3.70 -8.13 1.81
CA CYS A 83 4.22 -8.93 0.69
C CYS A 83 3.21 -10.04 0.29
N PHE A 84 1.95 -9.67 0.05
CA PHE A 84 0.86 -10.56 -0.36
C PHE A 84 0.37 -10.23 -1.78
N CYS A 85 1.29 -9.95 -2.70
CA CYS A 85 0.96 -9.60 -4.09
C CYS A 85 0.16 -10.67 -4.86
N GLN A 86 0.11 -11.90 -4.33
CA GLN A 86 -0.73 -13.00 -4.81
C GLN A 86 -2.19 -12.90 -4.37
N ILE A 87 -2.53 -11.96 -3.48
CA ILE A 87 -3.87 -11.71 -2.94
C ILE A 87 -4.27 -10.26 -3.26
N PRO A 88 -4.73 -9.98 -4.50
CA PRO A 88 -4.98 -8.62 -4.98
C PRO A 88 -5.91 -7.82 -4.06
N ASP A 89 -7.01 -8.43 -3.63
CA ASP A 89 -7.98 -7.88 -2.69
C ASP A 89 -7.36 -7.28 -1.42
N LEU A 90 -6.41 -7.98 -0.80
CA LEU A 90 -5.70 -7.49 0.39
C LEU A 90 -4.87 -6.25 0.04
N MET A 91 -4.15 -6.31 -1.08
CA MET A 91 -3.33 -5.20 -1.56
C MET A 91 -4.18 -3.98 -1.92
N GLU A 92 -5.37 -4.18 -2.48
CA GLU A 92 -6.34 -3.13 -2.80
C GLU A 92 -6.87 -2.43 -1.55
N ILE A 93 -7.24 -3.21 -0.51
CA ILE A 93 -7.65 -2.67 0.81
C ILE A 93 -6.55 -1.78 1.38
N HIS A 94 -5.31 -2.27 1.41
CA HIS A 94 -4.19 -1.50 1.95
C HIS A 94 -3.84 -0.29 1.10
N SER A 95 -3.80 -0.40 -0.23
CA SER A 95 -3.59 0.73 -1.14
C SER A 95 -4.63 1.83 -0.89
N SER A 96 -5.90 1.47 -0.77
CA SER A 96 -6.95 2.45 -0.51
C SER A 96 -6.77 3.13 0.85
N VAL A 97 -6.60 2.34 1.92
CA VAL A 97 -6.51 2.90 3.29
C VAL A 97 -5.27 3.76 3.49
N VAL A 98 -4.13 3.35 2.94
CA VAL A 98 -2.88 4.11 3.06
C VAL A 98 -2.99 5.45 2.35
N LYS A 99 -3.63 5.48 1.17
CA LYS A 99 -3.91 6.73 0.47
C LYS A 99 -4.78 7.66 1.32
N ASP A 100 -5.91 7.14 1.81
CA ASP A 100 -6.87 7.96 2.53
C ASP A 100 -6.30 8.44 3.87
N LEU A 101 -5.53 7.61 4.58
CA LEU A 101 -4.78 8.00 5.77
C LEU A 101 -3.79 9.14 5.49
N MET A 102 -3.08 9.11 4.36
CA MET A 102 -2.16 10.17 4.00
C MET A 102 -2.89 11.50 3.80
N PHE A 103 -4.03 11.49 3.08
CA PHE A 103 -4.87 12.68 2.88
C PHE A 103 -5.56 13.17 4.16
N GLU A 104 -5.90 12.27 5.09
CA GLU A 104 -6.45 12.64 6.39
C GLU A 104 -5.41 13.36 7.25
N LEU A 105 -4.17 12.85 7.27
CA LEU A 105 -3.10 13.38 8.14
C LEU A 105 -2.52 14.70 7.66
N GLU A 106 -2.41 14.90 6.35
CA GLU A 106 -1.80 16.09 5.75
C GLU A 106 -2.64 17.36 5.97
N ALA A 107 -3.96 17.23 6.14
CA ALA A 107 -4.89 18.29 6.52
C ALA A 107 -4.88 19.55 5.59
N GLY A 108 -4.71 19.35 4.29
CA GLY A 108 -4.60 20.39 3.25
C GLY A 108 -3.20 20.93 3.00
N HIS A 109 -2.15 20.31 3.54
CA HIS A 109 -0.74 20.65 3.33
C HIS A 109 -0.06 19.75 2.29
N ASN A 110 1.12 20.19 1.83
CA ASN A 110 1.93 19.40 0.91
C ASN A 110 2.39 18.11 1.59
N PHE A 111 2.45 17.01 0.84
CA PHE A 111 3.01 15.77 1.36
C PHE A 111 3.79 14.95 0.34
N ILE A 112 4.64 14.08 0.87
CA ILE A 112 5.37 13.03 0.17
C ILE A 112 5.09 11.72 0.89
N LEU A 113 4.76 10.68 0.16
CA LEU A 113 4.57 9.31 0.65
C LEU A 113 5.51 8.38 -0.10
N THR A 114 6.41 7.71 0.62
CA THR A 114 7.40 6.80 0.03
C THR A 114 7.20 5.36 0.49
N GLY A 115 7.84 4.42 -0.23
CA GLY A 115 8.12 3.08 0.29
C GLY A 115 8.05 1.99 -0.78
N ASP A 116 8.20 0.75 -0.31
CA ASP A 116 7.96 -0.45 -1.10
C ASP A 116 6.46 -0.78 -1.02
N PHE A 117 5.75 -0.56 -2.13
CA PHE A 117 4.32 -0.81 -2.20
C PHE A 117 4.01 -2.24 -2.66
N ASN A 118 5.00 -3.07 -3.04
CA ASN A 118 4.77 -4.44 -3.51
C ASN A 118 3.69 -4.55 -4.62
N ILE A 119 3.48 -3.47 -5.39
CA ILE A 119 2.51 -3.39 -6.49
C ILE A 119 3.24 -3.02 -7.77
N LYS A 120 2.79 -3.57 -8.91
CA LYS A 120 3.31 -3.21 -10.23
C LYS A 120 2.53 -2.03 -10.80
N PRO A 121 3.13 -1.21 -11.69
CA PRO A 121 2.38 -0.21 -12.46
C PRO A 121 1.20 -0.85 -13.20
N MET A 122 0.15 -0.07 -13.45
CA MET A 122 -1.06 -0.47 -14.18
C MET A 122 -1.94 -1.54 -13.51
N LYS A 123 -1.52 -2.14 -12.39
CA LYS A 123 -2.40 -2.98 -11.57
C LYS A 123 -3.47 -2.13 -10.88
N ILE A 124 -4.60 -2.74 -10.55
CA ILE A 124 -5.72 -2.06 -9.91
C ILE A 124 -5.33 -1.36 -8.61
N CYS A 125 -4.47 -1.98 -7.77
CA CYS A 125 -3.93 -1.37 -6.56
C CYS A 125 -3.17 -0.05 -6.85
N TYR A 126 -2.38 -0.01 -7.93
CA TYR A 126 -1.67 1.20 -8.36
C TYR A 126 -2.65 2.26 -8.91
N ARG A 127 -3.69 1.83 -9.62
CA ARG A 127 -4.75 2.73 -10.12
C ARG A 127 -5.56 3.35 -8.98
N ILE A 128 -5.86 2.60 -7.92
CA ILE A 128 -6.50 3.13 -6.70
C ILE A 128 -5.69 4.30 -6.11
N LEU A 129 -4.36 4.21 -6.17
CA LEU A 129 -3.47 5.26 -5.70
C LEU A 129 -3.43 6.45 -6.65
N THR A 130 -3.40 6.24 -7.96
CA THR A 130 -2.96 7.26 -8.94
C THR A 130 -4.05 7.76 -9.90
N GLU A 131 -5.25 7.16 -9.88
CA GLU A 131 -6.34 7.50 -10.80
C GLU A 131 -7.63 7.78 -10.03
N LYS A 132 -8.47 8.65 -10.62
CA LYS A 132 -9.86 8.78 -10.17
C LYS A 132 -10.63 7.57 -10.68
N VAL A 133 -11.05 6.70 -9.78
CA VAL A 133 -11.79 5.50 -10.15
C VAL A 133 -13.27 5.71 -9.85
N SER A 134 -14.12 5.64 -10.87
CA SER A 134 -15.57 5.88 -10.75
C SER A 134 -16.37 4.65 -10.30
N ASP A 135 -15.71 3.51 -10.08
CA ASP A 135 -16.38 2.28 -9.67
C ASP A 135 -16.68 2.29 -8.17
N VAL A 136 -17.94 2.07 -7.82
CA VAL A 136 -18.44 2.04 -6.44
C VAL A 136 -18.06 0.77 -5.68
N ASN A 137 -17.61 -0.30 -6.39
CA ASN A 137 -17.29 -1.60 -5.81
C ASN A 137 -15.79 -1.96 -5.98
N LEU A 138 -14.92 -1.00 -5.67
CA LEU A 138 -13.46 -1.15 -5.76
C LEU A 138 -12.86 -2.18 -4.79
N LEU A 139 -13.53 -2.45 -3.68
CA LEU A 139 -13.00 -3.30 -2.61
C LEU A 139 -13.85 -4.55 -2.46
N PRO A 140 -13.25 -5.68 -2.04
CA PRO A 140 -13.96 -6.93 -1.82
C PRO A 140 -15.00 -6.78 -0.70
N GLU A 141 -16.08 -7.55 -0.80
CA GLU A 141 -17.01 -7.74 0.31
C GLU A 141 -16.38 -8.59 1.43
N SER A 142 -16.89 -8.46 2.66
CA SER A 142 -16.50 -9.32 3.78
C SER A 142 -17.69 -10.13 4.28
N ASN A 143 -17.44 -11.39 4.62
CA ASN A 143 -18.43 -12.28 5.23
C ASN A 143 -18.42 -12.23 6.76
N ILE A 144 -17.45 -11.51 7.33
CA ILE A 144 -17.22 -11.43 8.79
C ILE A 144 -17.27 -10.01 9.33
N TYR A 145 -17.14 -9.00 8.47
CA TYR A 145 -17.21 -7.58 8.83
C TYR A 145 -18.30 -6.86 8.04
N GLU A 146 -19.05 -5.99 8.71
CA GLU A 146 -19.86 -4.98 8.06
C GLU A 146 -18.95 -3.82 7.63
N ILE A 147 -18.63 -3.78 6.33
CA ILE A 147 -17.69 -2.81 5.76
C ILE A 147 -18.37 -1.46 5.54
N SER A 148 -18.15 -0.52 6.45
CA SER A 148 -18.56 0.89 6.30
C SER A 148 -17.53 1.76 5.58
N TYR A 149 -16.28 1.30 5.46
CA TYR A 149 -15.24 2.05 4.77
C TYR A 149 -15.56 2.25 3.29
N ARG A 150 -15.36 3.48 2.79
CA ARG A 150 -15.52 3.83 1.38
C ARG A 150 -14.28 4.61 0.93
N PRO A 151 -13.49 4.08 -0.02
CA PRO A 151 -12.31 4.77 -0.54
C PRO A 151 -12.65 6.18 -1.05
N ASN A 152 -11.79 7.15 -0.77
CA ASN A 152 -11.85 8.43 -1.47
C ASN A 152 -11.42 8.24 -2.92
N THR A 153 -12.32 8.48 -3.87
CA THR A 153 -12.04 8.30 -5.31
C THR A 153 -11.69 9.61 -6.03
N ASP A 154 -11.85 10.75 -5.36
CA ASP A 154 -11.57 12.07 -5.92
C ASP A 154 -10.12 12.51 -5.72
N GLN A 155 -9.48 12.01 -4.66
CA GLN A 155 -8.09 12.27 -4.32
C GLN A 155 -7.17 11.18 -4.90
N ILE A 156 -6.10 11.63 -5.55
CA ILE A 156 -5.10 10.77 -6.21
C ILE A 156 -3.69 11.19 -5.78
N LEU A 157 -2.78 10.24 -5.84
CA LEU A 157 -1.36 10.45 -5.64
C LEU A 157 -0.66 10.61 -6.99
N LYS A 158 0.30 11.54 -7.07
CA LYS A 158 1.19 11.67 -8.23
C LYS A 158 2.46 10.88 -7.98
N SER A 159 2.80 9.94 -8.87
CA SER A 159 4.12 9.29 -8.84
C SER A 159 5.17 10.28 -9.35
N VAL A 160 6.25 10.43 -8.60
CA VAL A 160 7.36 11.33 -8.93
C VAL A 160 8.02 10.96 -10.27
N TYR A 161 8.28 9.67 -10.51
CA TYR A 161 8.94 9.24 -11.74
C TYR A 161 8.02 9.41 -12.94
N ARG A 162 6.74 9.02 -12.80
CA ARG A 162 5.75 9.24 -13.85
C ARG A 162 5.53 10.72 -14.16
N GLU A 163 5.49 11.58 -13.15
CA GLU A 163 5.37 13.04 -13.32
C GLU A 163 6.58 13.61 -14.06
N LYS A 164 7.79 13.19 -13.68
CA LYS A 164 9.03 13.76 -14.23
C LYS A 164 9.38 13.24 -15.61
N ASN A 165 9.20 11.93 -15.84
CA ASN A 165 9.67 11.22 -17.04
C ASN A 165 8.51 10.82 -17.97
N GLY A 166 7.26 11.00 -17.55
CA GLY A 166 6.06 10.55 -18.29
C GLY A 166 5.73 9.05 -18.09
N VAL A 167 6.66 8.28 -17.52
CA VAL A 167 6.53 6.83 -17.30
C VAL A 167 7.16 6.42 -15.97
N GLU A 168 6.69 5.30 -15.41
CA GLU A 168 7.38 4.66 -14.28
C GLU A 168 8.70 4.01 -14.76
N PRO A 169 9.68 3.79 -13.85
CA PRO A 169 10.87 3.02 -14.16
C PRO A 169 10.53 1.62 -14.67
N VAL A 170 11.47 1.00 -15.40
CA VAL A 170 11.33 -0.40 -15.83
C VAL A 170 11.28 -1.32 -14.60
N TYR A 171 12.15 -1.08 -13.63
CA TYR A 171 12.17 -1.80 -12.37
C TYR A 171 12.74 -0.97 -11.23
N THR A 172 12.39 -1.37 -10.01
CA THR A 172 13.02 -0.93 -8.77
C THR A 172 13.37 -2.11 -7.88
N ASN A 173 12.85 -3.30 -8.15
CA ASN A 173 13.26 -4.56 -7.57
C ASN A 173 13.69 -5.52 -8.69
N ASP A 174 14.85 -6.14 -8.52
CA ASP A 174 15.35 -7.22 -9.36
C ASP A 174 15.89 -8.34 -8.48
N ARG A 175 15.04 -9.34 -8.29
CA ARG A 175 15.26 -10.45 -7.36
C ARG A 175 15.51 -11.72 -8.14
N ASP A 176 16.74 -12.21 -8.04
CA ASP A 176 17.12 -13.56 -8.46
C ASP A 176 17.46 -14.42 -7.23
N VAL A 177 16.58 -15.38 -6.92
CA VAL A 177 16.76 -16.30 -5.77
C VAL A 177 16.78 -17.74 -6.28
N PRO A 178 17.77 -18.55 -5.84
CA PRO A 178 17.84 -19.95 -6.25
C PRO A 178 16.52 -20.69 -5.99
N LYS A 179 16.03 -21.40 -7.01
CA LYS A 179 14.79 -22.20 -6.99
C LYS A 179 13.48 -21.39 -6.91
N SER A 180 13.52 -20.07 -7.11
CA SER A 180 12.34 -19.24 -7.33
C SER A 180 12.36 -18.69 -8.76
N PRO A 181 11.18 -18.39 -9.37
CA PRO A 181 11.16 -17.64 -10.61
C PRO A 181 11.85 -16.29 -10.42
N HIS A 182 12.66 -15.90 -11.41
CA HIS A 182 13.20 -14.54 -11.49
C HIS A 182 12.07 -13.51 -11.47
N PHE A 183 12.26 -12.43 -10.70
CA PHE A 183 11.28 -11.37 -10.58
C PHE A 183 11.95 -10.01 -10.74
N CYS A 184 11.49 -9.25 -11.73
CA CYS A 184 11.97 -7.90 -12.00
C CYS A 184 10.76 -6.99 -12.27
N ALA A 185 10.57 -5.94 -11.47
CA ALA A 185 9.48 -5.00 -11.60
C ALA A 185 9.70 -3.71 -10.79
N THR A 186 8.94 -2.67 -11.10
CA THR A 186 8.81 -1.48 -10.26
C THR A 186 7.82 -1.75 -9.14
N LEU A 187 8.29 -1.66 -7.90
CA LEU A 187 7.53 -1.86 -6.65
C LEU A 187 7.63 -0.68 -5.69
N ASP A 188 8.70 0.12 -5.83
CA ASP A 188 9.03 1.23 -4.95
C ASP A 188 8.58 2.54 -5.58
N TYR A 189 7.94 3.38 -4.77
CA TYR A 189 7.37 4.63 -5.25
C TYR A 189 7.67 5.79 -4.31
N ILE A 190 7.85 6.97 -4.90
CA ILE A 190 7.75 8.26 -4.22
C ILE A 190 6.49 8.91 -4.78
N PHE A 191 5.45 8.99 -3.98
CA PHE A 191 4.21 9.68 -4.26
C PHE A 191 4.21 11.07 -3.63
N PHE A 192 3.48 12.00 -4.22
CA PHE A 192 3.32 13.34 -3.65
C PHE A 192 1.99 13.99 -4.05
N GLU A 193 1.61 15.03 -3.33
CA GLU A 193 0.53 15.96 -3.68
C GLU A 193 0.80 17.36 -3.10
N GLY A 194 0.07 18.36 -3.60
CA GLY A 194 0.15 19.76 -3.19
C GLY A 194 1.03 20.61 -4.12
N HIS A 195 1.50 21.74 -3.59
CA HIS A 195 2.34 22.72 -4.29
C HIS A 195 3.82 22.33 -4.28
N LEU A 196 4.10 21.15 -4.83
CA LEU A 196 5.45 20.59 -4.99
C LEU A 196 5.77 20.47 -6.49
N THR A 197 6.99 20.86 -6.88
CA THR A 197 7.49 20.63 -8.24
C THR A 197 8.65 19.65 -8.21
N VAL A 198 8.55 18.57 -8.99
CA VAL A 198 9.63 17.59 -9.17
C VAL A 198 10.72 18.20 -10.04
N GLU A 199 11.87 18.55 -9.46
CA GLU A 199 12.98 19.13 -10.21
C GLU A 199 13.79 18.07 -10.93
N LYS A 200 14.13 16.99 -10.22
CA LYS A 200 14.98 15.90 -10.69
C LYS A 200 14.57 14.59 -10.05
N VAL A 201 14.81 13.50 -10.75
CA VAL A 201 14.80 12.13 -10.20
C VAL A 201 16.18 11.52 -10.40
N LEU A 202 16.55 10.58 -9.55
CA LEU A 202 17.71 9.74 -9.79
C LEU A 202 17.43 8.86 -11.00
N GLU A 203 18.29 8.94 -12.01
CA GLU A 203 18.21 8.10 -13.20
C GLU A 203 18.45 6.64 -12.79
N LEU A 204 17.52 5.77 -13.17
CA LEU A 204 17.60 4.34 -12.91
C LEU A 204 17.96 3.64 -14.22
N PRO A 205 18.72 2.53 -14.16
CA PRO A 205 19.05 1.75 -15.33
C PRO A 205 17.80 1.15 -15.99
N ASP A 206 17.79 1.11 -17.33
CA ASP A 206 16.69 0.51 -18.11
C ASP A 206 16.78 -1.03 -18.18
N GLN A 207 17.94 -1.59 -17.81
CA GLN A 207 18.21 -3.03 -17.79
C GLN A 207 18.96 -3.41 -16.51
N PRO A 208 18.79 -4.64 -16.01
CA PRO A 208 19.63 -5.17 -14.95
C PRO A 208 21.12 -5.03 -15.24
N MET A 209 21.89 -4.49 -14.28
CA MET A 209 23.33 -4.28 -14.45
C MET A 209 24.17 -5.54 -14.14
N SER A 210 23.58 -6.53 -13.49
CA SER A 210 24.21 -7.81 -13.15
C SER A 210 23.19 -8.94 -13.20
N GLU A 211 23.67 -10.19 -13.12
CA GLU A 211 22.80 -11.37 -13.02
C GLU A 211 22.04 -11.41 -11.68
N SER A 212 22.52 -10.71 -10.65
CA SER A 212 21.87 -10.56 -9.35
C SER A 212 22.29 -9.25 -8.69
N TYR A 213 21.32 -8.42 -8.31
CA TYR A 213 21.53 -7.19 -7.55
C TYR A 213 21.94 -7.42 -6.09
N LEU A 214 21.94 -8.65 -5.60
CA LEU A 214 22.59 -8.98 -4.33
C LEU A 214 24.02 -9.44 -4.62
N ASP A 215 24.93 -8.48 -4.78
CA ASP A 215 26.34 -8.71 -5.05
C ASP A 215 27.24 -7.83 -4.16
N GLU A 216 28.57 -7.90 -4.35
CA GLU A 216 29.53 -7.14 -3.54
C GLU A 216 29.41 -5.61 -3.71
N THR A 217 28.80 -5.16 -4.80
CA THR A 217 28.63 -3.75 -5.16
C THR A 217 27.19 -3.26 -4.99
N HIS A 218 26.22 -4.17 -4.91
CA HIS A 218 24.79 -3.91 -4.74
C HIS A 218 24.28 -4.66 -3.49
N PRO A 219 24.06 -3.96 -2.35
CA PRO A 219 23.71 -4.61 -1.09
C PRO A 219 22.21 -4.93 -0.96
N SER A 220 21.41 -4.71 -2.01
CA SER A 220 19.96 -4.90 -2.00
C SER A 220 19.48 -5.28 -3.39
N ASP A 221 18.47 -6.15 -3.44
CA ASP A 221 17.67 -6.45 -4.64
C ASP A 221 16.76 -5.29 -5.06
N HIS A 222 16.67 -4.23 -4.25
CA HIS A 222 16.00 -2.98 -4.62
C HIS A 222 17.00 -1.89 -5.00
N LEU A 223 16.61 -1.09 -6.00
CA LEU A 223 17.31 0.12 -6.38
C LEU A 223 16.93 1.28 -5.47
N LEU A 224 17.92 2.09 -5.10
CA LEU A 224 17.65 3.38 -4.47
C LEU A 224 16.88 4.25 -5.47
N ILE A 225 15.70 4.73 -5.06
CA ILE A 225 14.96 5.77 -5.76
C ILE A 225 15.10 7.10 -5.03
N ALA A 226 15.23 8.20 -5.77
CA ALA A 226 15.43 9.51 -5.17
C ALA A 226 14.92 10.64 -6.04
N THR A 227 14.62 11.78 -5.41
CA THR A 227 14.13 12.97 -6.08
C THR A 227 14.51 14.25 -5.36
N SER A 228 14.50 15.36 -6.09
CA SER A 228 14.59 16.71 -5.55
C SER A 228 13.31 17.47 -5.83
N PHE A 229 12.71 18.04 -4.79
CA PHE A 229 11.52 18.86 -4.88
C PHE A 229 11.84 20.33 -4.65
N ARG A 230 11.14 21.20 -5.39
CA ARG A 230 10.98 22.61 -5.04
C ARG A 230 9.65 22.81 -4.31
N LEU A 231 9.73 23.39 -3.11
CA LEU A 231 8.58 23.72 -2.28
C LEU A 231 8.10 25.14 -2.60
N LEU A 232 7.00 25.24 -3.36
CA LEU A 232 6.44 26.51 -3.86
C LEU A 232 5.75 27.32 -2.78
#